data_AF-A0A2V6STL4-F1
#
_entry.id   AF-A0A2V6STL4-F1
#
_cell.length_a   1.000
_cell.length_b   1.000
_cell.length_c   1.000
_cell.angle_alpha   90.00
_cell.angle_beta   90.00
_cell.angle_gamma   90.00
#
_symmetry.space_group_name_H-M   'P 1'
#
loop_
_entity.id
_entity.type
_entity.pdbx_description
1 polymer ?
#
loop_
_entity_poly.entity_id
_entity_poly.type
_entity_poly.pdbx_seq_one_letter_code
_entity_poly.pdbx_strand_id
1 'polypeptide(L)'
;MSPAGLFALLWASLADLLGTAATAALLRRAAKRAQPMCPELSGMVIALSGLSYDYRLPESWARQGDGQALTALRRLAVELRPLLIELAGPVVIRRLDRLTVLKEHGIEFVKEGQP
;
A
#
# COMPACT_ATOMS: atom_id res chain seq x y z
N MET A 1 -5.70 13.67 -4.35
CA MET A 1 -4.92 13.45 -3.10
C MET A 1 -3.45 13.29 -3.46
N SER A 2 -2.48 13.55 -2.57
CA SER A 2 -1.07 13.24 -2.86
C SER A 2 -0.81 11.73 -2.70
N PRO A 3 0.22 11.17 -3.37
CA PRO A 3 0.66 9.79 -3.14
C PRO A 3 0.91 9.47 -1.66
N ALA A 4 1.53 10.38 -0.91
CA ALA A 4 1.71 10.22 0.53
C ALA A 4 0.38 10.10 1.29
N GLY A 5 -0.65 10.87 0.90
CA GLY A 5 -1.99 10.77 1.48
C GLY A 5 -2.68 9.44 1.15
N LEU A 6 -2.51 8.94 -0.08
CA LEU A 6 -3.05 7.64 -0.50
C LEU A 6 -2.38 6.49 0.27
N PHE A 7 -1.05 6.57 0.45
CA PHE A 7 -0.31 5.60 1.26
C PHE A 7 -0.79 5.63 2.71
N ALA A 8 -0.97 6.82 3.31
CA ALA A 8 -1.46 6.97 4.67
C ALA A 8 -2.83 6.33 4.87
N LEU A 9 -3.75 6.53 3.92
CA LEU A 9 -5.07 5.90 3.93
C LEU A 9 -4.97 4.37 3.86
N LEU A 10 -4.12 3.84 2.97
CA LEU A 10 -3.88 2.40 2.85
C LEU A 10 -3.28 1.82 4.14
N TRP A 11 -2.26 2.47 4.70
CA TRP A 11 -1.63 2.08 5.95
C TRP A 11 -2.64 2.03 7.08
N ALA A 12 -3.40 3.11 7.31
CA ALA A 12 -4.39 3.18 8.38
C ALA A 12 -5.46 2.08 8.22
N SER A 13 -5.97 1.90 7.00
CA SER A 13 -6.99 0.88 6.72
C SER A 13 -6.50 -0.54 6.99
N LEU A 14 -5.22 -0.84 6.69
CA LEU A 14 -4.62 -2.14 6.99
C LEU A 14 -4.31 -2.30 8.48
N ALA A 15 -3.79 -1.24 9.11
CA ALA A 15 -3.45 -1.24 10.53
C ALA A 15 -4.69 -1.46 11.40
N ASP A 16 -5.83 -0.87 11.02
CA ASP A 16 -7.12 -1.08 11.69
C ASP A 16 -7.63 -2.53 11.57
N LEU A 17 -7.26 -3.24 10.49
CA LEU A 17 -7.73 -4.60 10.22
C LEU A 17 -6.81 -5.68 10.76
N LEU A 18 -5.50 -5.45 10.69
CA LEU A 18 -4.47 -6.46 10.88
C LEU A 18 -3.50 -6.10 12.01
N GLY A 19 -3.58 -4.86 12.52
CA GLY A 19 -2.56 -4.28 13.38
C GLY A 19 -1.35 -3.75 12.60
N THR A 20 -0.59 -2.85 13.23
CA THR A 20 0.58 -2.20 12.59
C THR A 20 1.70 -3.18 12.27
N ALA A 21 1.87 -4.25 13.06
CA ALA A 21 2.93 -5.23 12.85
C ALA A 21 2.72 -6.07 11.56
N ALA A 22 1.51 -6.61 11.37
CA ALA A 22 1.17 -7.34 10.16
C ALA A 22 1.19 -6.41 8.93
N THR A 23 0.65 -5.21 9.08
CA THR A 23 0.69 -4.17 8.04
C THR A 23 2.12 -3.85 7.60
N ALA A 24 3.02 -3.62 8.56
CA ALA A 24 4.44 -3.37 8.28
C ALA A 24 5.12 -4.54 7.56
N ALA A 25 4.88 -5.77 8.02
CA ALA A 25 5.47 -6.96 7.40
C ALA A 25 5.02 -7.14 5.94
N LEU A 26 3.71 -6.99 5.70
CA LEU A 26 3.11 -7.11 4.37
C LEU A 26 3.62 -6.02 3.42
N LEU A 27 3.60 -4.75 3.85
CA LEU A 27 4.04 -3.63 3.02
C LEU A 27 5.54 -3.68 2.72
N ARG A 28 6.39 -4.08 3.68
CA ARG A 28 7.82 -4.32 3.42
C ARG A 28 8.02 -5.42 2.39
N ARG A 29 7.28 -6.54 2.51
CA ARG A 29 7.38 -7.67 1.57
C ARG A 29 6.91 -7.26 0.17
N ALA A 30 5.79 -6.55 0.05
CA ALA A 30 5.27 -6.05 -1.21
C ALA A 30 6.23 -5.04 -1.85
N ALA A 31 6.76 -4.09 -1.07
CA ALA A 31 7.71 -3.10 -1.56
C ALA A 31 8.99 -3.74 -2.08
N LYS A 32 9.55 -4.71 -1.35
CA LYS A 32 10.73 -5.46 -1.78
C LYS A 32 10.50 -6.21 -3.11
N ARG A 33 9.30 -6.73 -3.34
CA ARG A 33 8.92 -7.38 -4.62
C ARG A 33 8.75 -6.40 -5.76
N ALA A 34 8.23 -5.21 -5.48
CA ALA A 34 7.99 -4.17 -6.48
C ALA A 34 9.25 -3.35 -6.83
N GLN A 35 10.23 -3.30 -5.92
CA GLN A 35 11.45 -2.48 -6.03
C GLN A 35 12.21 -2.63 -7.36
N PRO A 36 12.35 -3.82 -7.99
CA PRO A 36 13.02 -3.94 -9.28
C PRO A 36 12.35 -3.17 -10.43
N MET A 37 11.03 -2.93 -10.34
CA MET A 37 10.27 -2.19 -11.36
C MET A 37 9.97 -0.75 -10.93
N CYS A 38 9.97 -0.47 -9.63
CA CYS A 38 9.73 0.85 -9.06
C CYS A 38 10.82 1.16 -8.02
N PRO A 39 12.00 1.64 -8.47
CA PRO A 39 13.12 1.95 -7.58
C PRO A 39 12.78 3.01 -6.52
N GLU A 40 11.76 3.84 -6.73
CA GLU A 40 11.31 4.87 -5.80
C GLU A 40 10.84 4.29 -4.45
N LEU A 41 10.42 3.02 -4.45
CA LEU A 41 10.06 2.29 -3.24
C LEU A 41 11.24 2.05 -2.29
N SER A 42 12.49 2.17 -2.78
CA SER A 42 13.69 2.06 -1.94
C SER A 42 13.77 3.15 -0.87
N GLY A 43 13.18 4.32 -1.11
CA GLY A 43 13.12 5.41 -0.15
C GLY A 43 11.98 5.28 0.87
N MET A 44 11.11 4.27 0.73
CA MET A 44 10.10 3.97 1.73
C MET A 44 10.72 3.20 2.89
N VAL A 45 10.60 3.75 4.09
CA VAL A 45 11.09 3.12 5.31
C VAL A 45 9.89 2.78 6.18
N ILE A 46 9.80 1.53 6.64
CA ILE A 46 8.85 1.11 7.66
C ILE A 46 9.69 0.60 8.83
N ALA A 47 9.48 1.08 10.04
CA ALA A 47 10.29 0.78 11.22
C ALA A 47 9.44 0.68 12.49
N LEU A 48 9.95 0.01 13.52
CA LEU A 48 9.32 -0.01 14.84
C LEU A 48 9.56 1.36 15.50
N SER A 49 8.49 1.98 15.99
CA SER A 49 8.49 3.26 16.71
C SER A 49 7.72 3.07 18.02
N GLY A 50 8.45 2.86 19.12
CA GLY A 50 7.87 2.45 20.39
C GLY A 50 7.27 1.04 20.31
N LEU A 51 5.97 0.91 20.55
CA LEU A 51 5.24 -0.36 20.55
C LEU A 51 4.52 -0.66 19.22
N SER A 52 4.53 0.28 18.28
CA SER A 52 3.86 0.17 16.98
C SER A 52 4.86 0.38 15.84
N TYR A 53 4.49 -0.05 14.64
CA TYR A 53 5.27 0.29 13.46
C TYR A 53 4.82 1.65 12.91
N ASP A 54 5.76 2.38 12.33
CA ASP A 54 5.53 3.64 11.62
C ASP A 54 6.28 3.62 10.28
N TYR A 55 6.01 4.60 9.43
CA TYR A 55 6.60 4.72 8.11
C TYR A 55 7.12 6.12 7.80
N ARG A 56 8.09 6.18 6.89
CA ARG A 56 8.56 7.40 6.24
C ARG A 56 8.56 7.17 4.73
N LEU A 57 8.09 8.17 4.00
CA LEU A 57 8.05 8.18 2.54
C LEU A 57 9.03 9.22 1.99
N PRO A 58 9.48 9.07 0.74
CA PRO A 58 10.22 10.14 0.06
C PRO A 58 9.41 11.43 0.03
N GLU A 59 10.07 12.58 0.23
CA GLU A 59 9.40 13.89 0.23
C GLU A 59 8.67 14.19 -1.07
N SER A 60 9.14 13.64 -2.19
CA SER A 60 8.49 13.79 -3.51
C SER A 60 7.05 13.29 -3.52
N TRP A 61 6.72 12.29 -2.69
CA TRP A 61 5.38 11.72 -2.59
C TRP A 61 4.35 12.69 -1.99
N ALA A 62 4.79 13.77 -1.34
CA ALA A 62 3.91 14.82 -0.87
C ALA A 62 3.35 15.68 -2.02
N ARG A 63 4.02 15.70 -3.18
CA ARG A 63 3.60 16.48 -4.35
C ARG A 63 2.39 15.83 -5.02
N GLN A 64 1.35 16.62 -5.26
CA GLN A 64 0.21 16.16 -6.05
C GLN A 64 0.64 15.92 -7.49
N GLY A 65 0.17 14.82 -8.09
CA GLY A 65 0.48 14.49 -9.49
C GLY A 65 1.88 13.91 -9.73
N ASP A 66 2.62 13.52 -8.68
CA ASP A 66 3.85 12.73 -8.87
C ASP A 66 3.52 11.35 -9.46
N GLY A 67 3.67 11.25 -10.78
CA GLY A 67 3.34 10.04 -11.54
C GLY A 67 4.22 8.83 -11.20
N GLN A 68 5.48 9.05 -10.79
CA GLN A 68 6.37 7.97 -10.37
C GLN A 68 5.93 7.42 -9.01
N ALA A 69 5.67 8.29 -8.04
CA ALA A 69 5.14 7.91 -6.74
C ALA A 69 3.79 7.18 -6.85
N LEU A 70 2.90 7.66 -7.74
CA LEU A 70 1.62 6.99 -7.99
C LEU A 70 1.81 5.63 -8.67
N THR A 71 2.73 5.51 -9.62
CA THR A 71 3.07 4.23 -10.27
C THR A 71 3.61 3.23 -9.26
N ALA A 72 4.50 3.68 -8.37
CA ALA A 72 5.04 2.88 -7.28
C ALA A 72 3.94 2.38 -6.33
N LEU A 73 2.96 3.22 -5.99
CA LEU A 73 1.80 2.82 -5.18
C LEU A 73 0.90 1.80 -5.86
N ARG A 74 0.62 1.97 -7.15
CA ARG A 74 -0.15 0.99 -7.93
C ARG A 74 0.58 -0.36 -7.96
N ARG A 75 1.90 -0.34 -8.18
CA ARG A 75 2.71 -1.57 -8.14
C ARG A 75 2.71 -2.22 -6.76
N LEU A 76 2.80 -1.41 -5.70
CA LEU A 76 2.71 -1.89 -4.33
C LEU A 76 1.38 -2.63 -4.10
N ALA A 77 0.26 -2.08 -4.57
CA ALA A 77 -1.06 -2.72 -4.45
C ALA A 77 -1.14 -4.07 -5.18
N VAL A 78 -0.56 -4.15 -6.38
CA VAL A 78 -0.46 -5.41 -7.15
C VAL A 78 0.31 -6.48 -6.37
N GLU A 79 1.44 -6.13 -5.76
CA GLU A 79 2.25 -7.08 -4.99
C GLU A 79 1.63 -7.41 -3.61
N LEU A 80 0.86 -6.48 -3.05
CA LEU A 80 0.21 -6.63 -1.76
C LEU A 80 -1.01 -7.56 -1.84
N ARG A 81 -1.75 -7.52 -2.95
CA ARG A 81 -2.95 -8.34 -3.18
C ARG A 81 -2.77 -9.83 -2.85
N PRO A 82 -1.79 -10.57 -3.44
CA PRO A 82 -1.63 -11.99 -3.13
C PRO A 82 -1.28 -12.25 -1.66
N LEU A 83 -0.55 -11.33 -1.02
CA LEU A 83 -0.18 -11.45 0.39
C LEU A 83 -1.40 -11.29 1.31
N LEU A 84 -2.32 -10.38 0.97
CA LEU A 84 -3.57 -10.19 1.71
C LEU A 84 -4.50 -11.40 1.59
N ILE A 85 -4.59 -11.99 0.39
CA ILE A 85 -5.39 -13.22 0.17
C ILE A 85 -4.82 -14.37 0.98
N GLU A 86 -3.50 -14.56 0.96
CA GLU A 86 -2.82 -15.62 1.70
C GLU A 86 -3.04 -15.50 3.21
N LEU A 87 -2.98 -14.29 3.76
CA LEU A 87 -3.06 -14.07 5.21
C LEU A 87 -4.49 -14.03 5.76
N ALA A 88 -5.41 -13.37 5.05
CA ALA A 88 -6.72 -12.99 5.59
C ALA A 88 -7.89 -13.33 4.65
N GLY A 89 -7.63 -14.05 3.56
CA GLY A 89 -8.62 -14.33 2.52
C GLY A 89 -9.10 -13.05 1.81
N PRO A 90 -10.24 -13.12 1.10
CA PRO A 90 -10.73 -11.99 0.29
C PRO A 90 -11.31 -10.84 1.12
N VAL A 91 -11.45 -10.98 2.44
CA VAL A 91 -12.16 -10.02 3.31
C VAL A 91 -11.46 -8.66 3.33
N VAL A 92 -10.13 -8.65 3.46
CA VAL A 92 -9.35 -7.40 3.49
C VAL A 92 -9.42 -6.70 2.14
N ILE A 93 -9.32 -7.46 1.04
CA ILE A 93 -9.44 -6.92 -0.32
C ILE A 93 -10.80 -6.25 -0.52
N ARG A 94 -11.90 -6.92 -0.16
CA ARG A 94 -13.25 -6.35 -0.29
C ARG A 94 -13.43 -5.06 0.52
N ARG A 95 -12.73 -4.93 1.65
CA ARG A 95 -12.80 -3.72 2.47
C ARG A 95 -11.95 -2.58 1.90
N LEU A 96 -10.76 -2.87 1.39
CA LEU A 96 -9.95 -1.89 0.66
C LEU A 96 -10.67 -1.40 -0.61
N ASP A 97 -11.40 -2.29 -1.27
CA ASP A 97 -12.16 -1.99 -2.49
C ASP A 97 -13.32 -0.99 -2.25
N ARG A 98 -13.78 -0.84 -1.01
CA ARG A 98 -14.76 0.18 -0.62
C ARG A 98 -14.16 1.59 -0.50
N LEU A 99 -12.83 1.71 -0.51
CA LEU A 99 -12.15 3.00 -0.47
C LEU A 99 -12.09 3.58 -1.90
N THR A 100 -13.16 4.25 -2.32
CA THR A 100 -13.29 4.81 -3.68
C THR A 100 -12.13 5.75 -4.05
N VAL A 101 -11.58 6.47 -3.07
CA VAL A 101 -10.41 7.34 -3.22
C VAL A 101 -9.19 6.59 -3.79
N LEU A 102 -8.97 5.33 -3.41
CA LEU A 102 -7.86 4.53 -3.95
C LEU A 102 -8.11 4.17 -5.43
N LYS A 103 -9.34 3.77 -5.75
CA LYS A 103 -9.77 3.44 -7.12
C LYS A 103 -9.68 4.61 -8.07
N GLU A 104 -10.11 5.80 -7.64
CA GLU A 104 -10.02 7.04 -8.42
C GLU A 104 -8.58 7.37 -8.85
N HIS A 105 -7.60 6.87 -8.10
CA HIS A 105 -6.18 7.05 -8.40
C HIS A 105 -5.55 5.79 -9.04
N GLY A 106 -6.36 4.80 -9.45
CA GLY A 106 -5.95 3.56 -10.11
C GLY A 106 -5.27 2.53 -9.19
N ILE A 107 -5.45 2.67 -7.86
CA ILE A 107 -4.95 1.72 -6.87
C ILE A 107 -6.05 0.69 -6.62
N GLU A 108 -5.88 -0.49 -7.23
CA GLU A 108 -6.90 -1.54 -7.24
C GLU A 108 -6.37 -2.86 -6.67
N PHE A 109 -7.25 -3.56 -5.94
CA PHE A 109 -6.94 -4.85 -5.29
C PHE A 109 -7.80 -6.01 -5.83
N VAL A 110 -8.77 -5.72 -6.68
CA VAL A 110 -9.63 -6.69 -7.37
C VAL A 110 -9.28 -6.61 -8.86
N LYS A 111 -9.13 -7.74 -9.54
CA LYS A 111 -9.12 -7.73 -11.01
C LYS A 111 -10.56 -7.59 -11.48
N GLU A 112 -10.85 -6.66 -12.39
CA GLU A 112 -12.04 -6.79 -13.25
C GLU A 112 -12.04 -8.20 -13.87
N GLY A 113 -13.07 -8.99 -13.58
CA GLY A 113 -13.25 -10.33 -14.17
C GLY A 113 -12.89 -11.52 -13.27
N GLN A 114 -13.38 -11.57 -12.03
CA GLN A 114 -13.63 -12.87 -11.38
C GLN A 114 -15.05 -12.86 -10.79
N PRO A 115 -15.87 -13.88 -11.11
CA PRO A 115 -17.32 -13.90 -10.86
C PRO A 115 -17.70 -13.87 -9.37
#